data_AF-A0A5K7YMR4-F1
#
_entry.id   AF-A0A5K7YMR4-F1
#
_cell.length_a   1.000
_cell.length_b   1.000
_cell.length_c   1.000
_cell.angle_alpha   90.00
_cell.angle_beta   90.00
_cell.angle_gamma   90.00
#
_symmetry.space_group_name_H-M   'P 1'
#
loop_
_entity.id
_entity.type
_entity.pdbx_description
1 polymer ?
#
loop_
_entity_poly.entity_id
_entity_poly.type
_entity_poly.pdbx_seq_one_letter_code
_entity_poly.pdbx_strand_id
1 'polypeptide(L)'
;MATTETWKDKNTGERREKTEWHRVVIFGPVAEIAGQYLSKGKQVYIEGKLQTRKWQGQDGQDRYTTEVVVDMRGTMQMLGSRGDGGGYQGQSASQQASSGGYGAGGDGSPDQGYPQQPYQGGQEDDIPF
;
A
#
# COMPACT_ATOMS: atom_id res chain seq x y z
N MET A 1 5.08 -7.67 -11.61
CA MET A 1 4.64 -6.83 -10.48
C MET A 1 3.15 -7.10 -10.23
N ALA A 2 2.68 -7.00 -9.00
CA ALA A 2 1.27 -7.20 -8.67
C ALA A 2 0.70 -5.94 -8.00
N THR A 3 -0.50 -5.54 -8.39
CA THR A 3 -1.30 -4.52 -7.69
C THR A 3 -2.61 -5.13 -7.26
N THR A 4 -3.00 -4.89 -6.01
CA THR A 4 -4.21 -5.47 -5.43
C THR A 4 -5.18 -4.37 -5.03
N GLU A 5 -6.41 -4.46 -5.50
CA GLU A 5 -7.53 -3.60 -5.12
C GLU A 5 -8.49 -4.39 -4.20
N THR A 6 -8.94 -3.75 -3.13
CA THR A 6 -9.90 -4.35 -2.17
C THR A 6 -11.11 -3.42 -2.05
N TRP A 7 -12.31 -3.98 -2.19
CA TRP A 7 -13.56 -3.22 -2.05
C TRP A 7 -14.64 -4.05 -1.37
N LYS A 8 -15.69 -3.38 -0.89
CA LYS A 8 -16.90 -4.03 -0.36
C LYS A 8 -17.93 -4.12 -1.49
N ASP A 9 -18.43 -5.31 -1.79
CA ASP A 9 -19.51 -5.50 -2.75
C ASP A 9 -20.78 -4.85 -2.22
N LYS A 10 -21.45 -4.03 -3.04
CA LYS A 10 -22.62 -3.26 -2.62
C LYS A 10 -23.88 -4.11 -2.49
N ASN A 11 -23.96 -5.25 -3.19
CA ASN A 11 -25.12 -6.14 -3.18
C ASN A 11 -25.03 -7.16 -2.06
N THR A 12 -23.84 -7.74 -1.84
CA THR A 12 -23.65 -8.81 -0.83
C THR A 12 -23.07 -8.29 0.48
N GLY A 13 -22.47 -7.10 0.49
CA GLY A 13 -21.77 -6.55 1.65
C GLY A 13 -20.43 -7.24 1.96
N GLU A 14 -19.99 -8.19 1.13
CA GLU A 14 -18.77 -8.95 1.34
C GLU A 14 -17.53 -8.16 0.89
N ARG A 15 -16.40 -8.41 1.54
CA ARG A 15 -15.10 -7.87 1.12
C ARG A 15 -14.57 -8.71 -0.05
N ARG A 16 -14.25 -8.04 -1.16
CA ARG A 16 -13.64 -8.64 -2.36
C ARG A 16 -12.25 -8.09 -2.59
N GLU A 17 -11.44 -8.91 -3.26
CA GLU A 17 -10.06 -8.59 -3.64
C GLU A 17 -9.85 -8.96 -5.12
N LYS A 18 -9.12 -8.12 -5.85
CA LYS A 18 -8.69 -8.38 -7.22
C LYS A 18 -7.22 -8.01 -7.36
N THR A 19 -6.45 -8.95 -7.88
CA THR A 19 -5.01 -8.78 -8.08
C THR A 19 -4.69 -8.80 -9.56
N GLU A 20 -4.04 -7.73 -10.02
CA GLU A 20 -3.60 -7.55 -11.40
C GLU A 20 -2.10 -7.78 -11.53
N TRP A 21 -1.71 -8.58 -12.52
CA TRP A 21 -0.32 -8.95 -12.77
C TRP A 21 0.26 -8.18 -13.94
N HIS A 22 1.21 -7.29 -13.64
CA HIS A 22 1.85 -6.42 -14.59
C HIS A 22 3.19 -7.01 -15.05
N ARG A 23 3.36 -7.15 -16.36
CA ARG A 23 4.64 -7.45 -16.99
C ARG A 23 5.42 -6.16 -17.19
N VAL A 24 6.55 -6.04 -16.51
CA VAL A 24 7.43 -4.87 -16.57
C VAL A 24 8.75 -5.28 -17.21
N VAL A 25 9.20 -4.51 -18.20
CA VAL A 25 10.47 -4.71 -18.90
C VAL A 25 11.34 -3.48 -18.65
N ILE A 26 12.50 -3.69 -18.03
CA ILE A 26 13.41 -2.62 -17.60
C ILE A 26 14.72 -2.76 -18.37
N PHE A 27 15.24 -1.65 -18.90
CA PHE A 27 16.49 -1.61 -19.66
C PHE A 27 17.50 -0.64 -19.03
N GLY A 28 18.77 -0.76 -19.45
CA GLY A 28 19.84 0.18 -19.10
C GLY A 28 20.19 0.18 -17.60
N PRO A 29 20.70 1.32 -17.07
CA PRO A 29 21.16 1.41 -15.69
C PRO A 29 20.08 1.05 -14.63
N VAL A 30 18.81 1.33 -14.93
CA VAL A 30 17.70 0.99 -14.04
C VAL A 30 17.56 -0.53 -13.88
N ALA A 31 17.88 -1.30 -14.92
CA ALA A 31 17.87 -2.76 -14.86
C ALA A 31 19.00 -3.31 -13.98
N GLU A 32 20.17 -2.66 -13.96
CA GLU A 32 21.27 -3.04 -13.08
C GLU A 32 20.91 -2.83 -11.61
N ILE A 33 20.32 -1.68 -11.28
CA ILE A 33 19.79 -1.39 -9.94
C ILE A 33 18.69 -2.39 -9.58
N ALA A 34 17.78 -2.69 -10.52
CA ALA A 34 16.74 -3.68 -10.31
C ALA A 34 17.32 -5.06 -9.99
N GLY A 35 18.32 -5.51 -10.75
CA GLY A 35 18.98 -6.81 -10.55
C GLY A 35 19.75 -6.91 -9.23
N GLN A 36 20.34 -5.81 -8.76
CA GLN A 36 21.09 -5.79 -7.50
C GLN A 36 20.18 -5.74 -6.27
N TYR A 37 19.09 -4.97 -6.32
CA TYR A 37 18.34 -4.60 -5.11
C TYR A 37 16.92 -5.17 -5.03
N LEU A 38 16.31 -5.57 -6.16
CA LEU A 38 14.97 -6.15 -6.15
C LEU A 38 15.01 -7.64 -5.84
N SER A 39 14.17 -8.04 -4.89
CA SER A 39 13.84 -9.42 -4.61
C SER A 39 12.32 -9.58 -4.55
N LYS A 40 11.84 -10.83 -4.57
CA LYS A 40 10.42 -11.13 -4.49
C LYS A 40 9.82 -10.48 -3.23
N GLY A 41 8.68 -9.82 -3.39
CA GLY A 41 7.94 -9.18 -2.29
C GLY A 41 8.36 -7.74 -1.99
N LYS A 42 9.45 -7.23 -2.58
CA LYS A 42 9.79 -5.81 -2.43
C LYS A 42 8.76 -4.92 -3.12
N GLN A 43 8.36 -3.87 -2.41
CA GLN A 43 7.48 -2.85 -2.95
C GLN A 43 8.30 -1.87 -3.79
N VAL A 44 7.76 -1.48 -4.94
CA VAL A 44 8.43 -0.58 -5.88
C VAL A 44 7.42 0.38 -6.50
N TYR A 45 7.87 1.59 -6.78
CA TYR A 45 7.26 2.50 -7.74
C TYR A 45 7.94 2.30 -9.09
N ILE A 46 7.14 2.25 -10.15
CA ILE A 46 7.61 2.09 -11.53
C ILE A 46 6.89 3.11 -12.39
N GLU A 47 7.64 3.86 -13.18
CA GLU A 47 7.13 4.73 -14.23
C GLU A 47 7.76 4.35 -15.56
N GLY A 48 6.93 4.21 -16.59
CA GLY A 48 7.35 3.82 -17.92
C GLY A 48 6.22 4.04 -18.92
N LYS A 49 6.38 3.49 -20.13
CA LYS A 49 5.38 3.56 -21.20
C LYS A 49 4.70 2.21 -21.41
N LEU A 50 3.43 2.23 -21.79
CA LEU A 50 2.75 1.03 -22.26
C LEU A 50 3.19 0.72 -23.69
N GLN A 51 3.63 -0.51 -23.92
CA GLN A 51 3.96 -1.01 -25.25
C GLN A 51 3.26 -2.33 -25.49
N THR A 52 2.45 -2.38 -26.55
CA THR A 52 1.84 -3.63 -27.02
C THR A 52 2.63 -4.14 -28.21
N ARG A 53 3.20 -5.34 -28.08
CA ARG A 53 3.89 -6.00 -29.19
C ARG A 53 3.07 -7.17 -29.72
N LYS A 54 3.14 -7.35 -31.03
CA LYS A 54 2.62 -8.50 -31.76
C LYS A 54 3.71 -9.54 -31.89
N TRP A 55 3.40 -10.80 -31.67
CA TRP A 55 4.30 -11.92 -31.91
C TRP A 55 3.51 -13.13 -32.38
N GLN A 56 4.16 -14.05 -33.09
CA GLN A 56 3.50 -15.22 -33.65
C GLN A 56 3.73 -16.43 -32.75
N GLY A 57 2.65 -17.11 -32.36
CA GLY A 57 2.69 -18.34 -31.59
C GLY A 57 3.22 -19.53 -32.41
N GLN A 58 3.55 -20.63 -31.73
CA GLN A 58 3.96 -21.88 -32.39
C GLN A 58 2.86 -22.47 -33.29
N ASP A 59 1.60 -22.11 -33.01
CA ASP A 59 0.40 -22.40 -33.76
C ASP A 59 0.22 -21.50 -35.00
N GLY A 60 1.14 -20.56 -35.24
CA GLY A 60 1.04 -19.57 -36.31
C GLY A 60 0.07 -18.43 -36.03
N GLN A 61 -0.57 -18.39 -34.85
CA GLN A 61 -1.53 -17.34 -34.52
C GLN A 61 -0.85 -16.07 -34.01
N ASP A 62 -1.39 -14.93 -34.42
CA ASP A 62 -0.97 -13.63 -33.91
C ASP A 62 -1.40 -13.44 -32.47
N ARG A 63 -0.46 -13.09 -31.60
CA ARG A 63 -0.68 -12.82 -30.17
C ARG A 63 -0.18 -11.43 -29.82
N TYR A 64 -0.86 -10.81 -28.87
CA TYR A 64 -0.56 -9.48 -28.39
C TYR A 64 -0.16 -9.55 -26.92
N THR A 65 0.85 -8.79 -26.54
CA THR A 65 1.26 -8.66 -25.14
C THR A 65 1.55 -7.21 -24.85
N THR A 66 0.83 -6.67 -23.86
CA THR A 66 1.04 -5.31 -23.35
C THR A 66 1.99 -5.38 -22.16
N GLU A 67 3.03 -4.55 -22.20
CA GLU A 67 4.11 -4.50 -21.22
C GLU A 67 4.31 -3.05 -20.78
N VAL A 68 4.71 -2.86 -19.53
CA VAL A 68 5.21 -1.57 -19.05
C VAL A 68 6.72 -1.55 -19.31
N VAL A 69 7.16 -0.69 -20.24
CA VAL A 69 8.57 -0.55 -20.62
C VAL A 69 9.19 0.64 -19.90
N VAL A 70 10.22 0.38 -19.12
CA VAL A 70 11.04 1.38 -18.43
C VAL A 70 12.34 1.54 -19.21
N ASP A 71 12.41 2.62 -19.99
CA ASP A 71 13.61 3.04 -20.73
C ASP A 71 14.33 4.19 -19.99
N MET A 72 15.26 4.89 -20.66
CA MET A 72 16.02 6.00 -20.07
C MET A 72 15.17 7.16 -19.55
N ARG A 73 13.90 7.28 -19.99
CA ARG A 73 12.97 8.31 -19.51
C ARG A 73 12.09 7.81 -18.36
N GLY A 74 12.05 6.51 -18.13
CA GLY A 74 11.31 5.89 -17.03
C GLY A 74 12.09 5.90 -15.73
N THR A 75 11.41 5.60 -14.63
CA THR A 75 12.01 5.56 -13.30
C THR A 75 11.57 4.32 -12.52
N MET A 76 12.43 3.89 -11.61
CA MET A 76 12.11 2.88 -10.60
C MET A 76 12.59 3.38 -9.26
N GLN A 77 11.74 3.25 -8.25
CA GLN A 77 12.09 3.57 -6.88
C GLN A 77 11.68 2.41 -5.98
N MET A 78 12.59 1.99 -5.10
CA MET A 78 12.25 1.04 -4.06
C MET A 78 11.42 1.75 -3.01
N LEU A 79 10.25 1.18 -2.71
CA LEU A 79 9.45 1.61 -1.59
C LEU A 79 9.80 0.66 -0.44
N GLY A 80 10.37 1.21 0.63
CA GLY A 80 10.81 0.42 1.79
C GLY A 80 9.74 -0.56 2.25
N SER A 81 10.17 -1.69 2.80
CA SER A 81 9.23 -2.63 3.41
C SER A 81 8.57 -1.92 4.59
N ARG A 82 7.25 -2.03 4.76
CA ARG A 82 6.50 -1.50 5.92
C ARG A 82 6.87 -2.17 7.26
N GLY A 83 8.12 -2.58 7.45
CA GLY A 83 8.60 -3.31 8.61
C GLY A 83 10.11 -3.26 8.87
N ASP A 84 10.90 -2.45 8.14
CA ASP A 84 12.34 -2.28 8.43
C ASP A 84 12.60 -1.09 9.40
N GLY A 85 11.75 -1.00 10.43
CA GLY A 85 11.82 -0.01 11.48
C GLY A 85 11.67 -0.70 12.83
N GLY A 86 12.76 -1.24 13.37
CA GLY A 86 12.77 -1.78 14.73
C GLY A 86 13.90 -2.77 14.97
N GLY A 87 15.05 -2.28 15.43
CA GLY A 87 16.12 -3.20 15.82
C GLY A 87 17.50 -2.62 16.14
N TYR A 88 17.73 -1.30 16.09
CA TYR A 88 18.92 -0.72 16.72
C TYR A 88 18.59 -0.39 18.17
N GLN A 89 18.45 -1.43 19.00
CA GLN A 89 18.48 -1.27 20.45
C GLN A 89 19.92 -0.93 20.83
N GLY A 90 20.21 0.37 20.76
CA GLY A 90 21.39 0.97 21.34
C GLY A 90 21.48 0.55 22.80
N GLN A 91 22.52 -0.19 23.10
CA GLN A 91 22.92 -0.63 24.42
C GLN A 91 23.23 0.63 25.25
N SER A 92 22.29 1.05 26.09
CA SER A 92 22.55 1.98 27.19
C SER A 92 22.05 1.35 28.47
N ALA A 93 23.03 0.95 29.28
CA ALA A 93 22.88 0.50 30.63
C ALA A 93 22.43 1.69 31.51
N SER A 94 21.33 1.51 32.23
CA SER A 94 21.05 2.31 33.42
C SER A 94 20.19 1.51 34.40
N GLN A 95 20.90 0.79 35.27
CA GLN A 95 20.73 0.76 36.72
C GLN A 95 19.30 0.86 37.28
N GLN A 96 18.86 -0.31 37.70
CA GLN A 96 17.93 -0.61 38.78
C GLN A 96 18.23 0.21 40.06
N ALA A 97 17.23 0.94 40.55
CA ALA A 97 17.15 1.35 41.95
C ALA A 97 15.68 1.51 42.41
N SER A 98 15.50 1.22 43.69
CA SER A 98 14.29 0.88 44.45
C SER A 98 13.58 2.10 45.07
N SER A 99 12.45 1.82 45.74
CA SER A 99 11.65 2.67 46.65
C SER A 99 10.61 3.54 45.94
N GLY A 100 9.31 3.50 46.21
CA GLY A 100 8.58 3.24 47.45
C GLY A 100 7.66 4.46 47.68
N GLY A 101 6.35 4.29 47.88
CA GLY A 101 5.48 5.43 48.18
C GLY A 101 3.99 5.21 47.89
N TYR A 102 3.18 5.63 48.85
CA TYR A 102 1.79 5.29 49.14
C TYR A 102 0.86 6.45 48.76
N GLY A 103 -0.40 6.16 48.39
CA GLY A 103 -1.49 7.15 48.25
C GLY A 103 -2.47 6.73 47.15
N ALA A 104 -3.60 6.07 47.42
CA ALA A 104 -4.82 6.55 48.08
C ALA A 104 -5.59 7.63 47.28
N GLY A 105 -6.71 7.19 46.68
CA GLY A 105 -7.90 8.04 46.49
C GLY A 105 -8.24 8.40 45.04
N GLY A 106 -9.46 8.04 44.62
CA GLY A 106 -10.16 8.75 43.55
C GLY A 106 -10.83 7.90 42.48
N ASP A 107 -11.71 6.98 42.87
CA ASP A 107 -12.72 6.40 41.97
C ASP A 107 -13.93 7.34 41.95
N GLY A 108 -14.39 7.75 40.77
CA GLY A 108 -15.52 8.67 40.65
C GLY A 108 -15.64 9.31 39.27
N SER A 109 -16.07 8.51 38.29
CA SER A 109 -16.55 8.99 37.00
C SER A 109 -17.95 9.61 37.16
N PRO A 110 -18.22 10.81 36.60
CA PRO A 110 -19.57 11.20 36.25
C PRO A 110 -19.83 10.95 34.77
N ASP A 111 -20.77 10.04 34.53
CA ASP A 111 -21.56 9.90 33.32
C ASP A 111 -22.04 11.27 32.80
N GLN A 112 -21.61 11.63 31.58
CA GLN A 112 -22.16 12.76 30.83
C GLN A 112 -22.86 12.21 29.59
N GLY A 113 -24.17 12.02 29.73
CA GLY A 113 -25.09 11.75 28.64
C GLY A 113 -25.09 12.87 27.59
N TYR A 114 -24.90 12.48 26.34
CA TYR A 114 -25.12 13.34 25.18
C TYR A 114 -26.59 13.21 24.74
N PRO A 115 -27.35 14.30 24.61
CA PRO A 115 -28.66 14.25 23.98
C PRO A 115 -28.50 14.05 22.46
N GLN A 116 -29.20 13.05 21.92
CA GLN A 116 -29.34 12.87 20.47
C GLN A 116 -30.13 14.03 19.86
N GLN A 117 -29.58 14.67 18.83
CA GLN A 117 -30.32 15.57 17.95
C GLN A 117 -31.06 14.74 16.88
N PRO A 118 -32.33 15.04 16.57
CA PRO A 118 -33.03 14.41 15.47
C PRO A 118 -32.45 14.89 14.14
N TYR A 119 -32.09 13.94 13.28
CA TYR A 119 -31.68 14.16 11.91
C TYR A 119 -32.90 14.70 11.13
N GLN A 120 -32.95 16.01 10.91
CA GLN A 120 -33.85 16.60 9.92
C GLN A 120 -33.19 16.47 8.55
N GLY A 121 -33.80 15.64 7.71
CA GLY A 121 -33.48 15.57 6.30
C GLY A 121 -33.71 16.92 5.63
N GLY A 122 -32.74 17.33 4.83
CA GLY A 122 -32.83 18.48 3.94
C GLY A 122 -31.93 18.24 2.73
N GLN A 123 -32.57 17.88 1.61
CA GLN A 123 -32.26 18.30 0.24
C GLN A 123 -30.77 18.15 -0.15
N GLU A 124 -30.34 17.08 -0.83
CA GLU A 124 -30.67 16.77 -2.23
C GLU A 124 -30.87 18.03 -3.08
N ASP A 125 -29.90 18.96 -3.12
CA ASP A 125 -29.89 19.97 -4.19
C ASP A 125 -28.48 20.37 -4.62
N ASP A 126 -28.22 20.06 -5.90
CA ASP A 126 -27.35 20.74 -6.86
C ASP A 126 -25.83 20.78 -6.65
N ILE A 127 -25.13 19.87 -7.34
CA ILE A 127 -23.71 20.02 -7.70
C ILE A 127 -23.63 20.25 -9.21
N PRO A 128 -23.28 21.45 -9.71
CA PRO A 128 -23.09 21.65 -11.14
C PRO A 128 -21.73 21.11 -11.62
N PHE A 129 -21.74 20.68 -12.88
CA PHE A 129 -20.68 20.08 -13.69
C PHE A 129 -19.46 20.97 -13.92
#